data_AF-A0A7Y9FND6-F1
#
_entry.id   AF-A0A7Y9FND6-F1
#
_cell.length_a   1.000
_cell.length_b   1.000
_cell.length_c   1.000
_cell.angle_alpha   90.00
_cell.angle_beta   90.00
_cell.angle_gamma   90.00
#
_symmetry.space_group_name_H-M   'P 1'
#
loop_
_entity.id
_entity.type
_entity.pdbx_description
1 polymer ?
#
loop_
_entity_poly.entity_id
_entity_poly.type
_entity_poly.pdbx_seq_one_letter_code
_entity_poly.pdbx_strand_id
1 'polypeptide(L)'
;MPEILLWQRLKGQQAGVKFRKQHPVGPYVADFYCSATRTVIEVDGDAHSRADRPERDADRDAFLIGNGYRVLHIPAVDVLRDADATANAIAALAATPLHRQPLADGPPPRAGEE
;
A
#
# COMPACT_ATOMS: atom_id res chain seq x y z
N MET A 1 3.19 11.65 -15.23
CA MET A 1 3.13 11.25 -13.81
C MET A 1 2.87 9.75 -13.75
N PRO A 2 3.79 8.96 -13.17
CA PRO A 2 3.69 7.50 -13.08
C PRO A 2 2.33 7.02 -12.54
N GLU A 3 1.79 7.71 -11.54
CA GLU A 3 0.51 7.42 -10.89
C GLU A 3 -0.67 7.53 -11.88
N ILE A 4 -0.65 8.50 -12.80
CA ILE A 4 -1.71 8.60 -13.81
C ILE A 4 -1.66 7.41 -14.76
N LEU A 5 -0.47 7.02 -15.19
CA LEU A 5 -0.27 5.90 -16.10
C LEU A 5 -0.73 4.59 -15.44
N LEU A 6 -0.32 4.36 -14.19
CA LEU A 6 -0.76 3.20 -13.42
C LEU A 6 -2.28 3.20 -13.22
N TRP A 7 -2.88 4.36 -12.91
CA TRP A 7 -4.33 4.47 -12.75
C TRP A 7 -5.10 4.06 -14.00
N GLN A 8 -4.64 4.46 -15.19
CA GLN A 8 -5.29 4.09 -16.44
C GLN A 8 -5.33 2.56 -16.64
N ARG A 9 -4.28 1.86 -16.21
CA ARG A 9 -4.21 0.39 -16.27
C ARG A 9 -5.06 -0.28 -15.19
N LEU A 10 -4.98 0.19 -13.95
CA LEU A 10 -5.78 -0.35 -12.84
C LEU A 10 -7.29 -0.14 -13.04
N LYS A 11 -7.71 0.99 -13.64
CA LYS A 11 -9.12 1.25 -13.95
C LYS A 11 -9.65 0.37 -15.09
N GLY A 12 -8.78 0.00 -16.05
CA GLY A 12 -9.13 -0.85 -17.19
C GLY A 12 -9.08 -2.35 -16.91
N GLN A 13 -8.51 -2.76 -15.77
CA GLN A 13 -8.41 -4.17 -15.37
C GLN A 13 -9.79 -4.77 -15.08
N GLN A 14 -10.11 -5.86 -15.78
CA GLN A 14 -11.34 -6.65 -15.59
C GLN A 14 -11.17 -7.74 -14.52
N ALA A 15 -10.10 -7.71 -13.72
CA ALA A 15 -9.71 -8.77 -12.78
C ALA A 15 -10.65 -8.96 -11.56
N GLY A 16 -11.86 -8.38 -11.58
CA GLY A 16 -12.81 -8.46 -10.47
C GLY A 16 -12.42 -7.66 -9.23
N VAL A 17 -11.26 -7.00 -9.24
CA VAL A 17 -10.73 -6.20 -8.13
C VAL A 17 -10.95 -4.71 -8.44
N LYS A 18 -11.55 -3.97 -7.50
CA LYS A 18 -11.83 -2.54 -7.66
C LYS A 18 -10.79 -1.70 -6.95
N PHE A 19 -10.14 -0.82 -7.71
CA PHE A 19 -9.20 0.17 -7.19
C PHE A 19 -9.84 1.55 -7.10
N ARG A 20 -9.45 2.30 -6.07
CA ARG A 20 -9.78 3.72 -5.87
C ARG A 20 -8.47 4.51 -5.86
N LYS A 21 -8.50 5.72 -6.39
CA LYS A 21 -7.38 6.66 -6.34
C LYS A 21 -7.55 7.65 -5.18
N GLN A 22 -6.46 8.08 -4.54
CA GLN A 22 -6.44 9.10 -3.47
C GLN A 22 -7.43 8.78 -2.35
N HIS A 23 -7.34 7.56 -1.81
CA HIS A 23 -8.28 7.09 -0.80
C HIS A 23 -7.82 7.49 0.61
N PRO A 24 -8.66 8.17 1.40
CA PRO A 24 -8.35 8.44 2.81
C PRO A 24 -8.31 7.13 3.62
N VAL A 25 -7.23 6.92 4.37
CA VAL A 25 -7.04 5.78 5.28
C VAL A 25 -6.53 6.31 6.62
N GLY A 26 -7.45 6.45 7.57
CA GLY A 26 -7.14 7.08 8.86
C GLY A 26 -6.63 8.52 8.65
N PRO A 27 -5.47 8.89 9.22
CA PRO A 27 -4.89 10.23 9.04
C PRO A 27 -4.11 10.39 7.72
N TYR A 28 -3.99 9.35 6.89
CA TYR A 28 -3.20 9.35 5.67
C TYR A 28 -4.09 9.30 4.41
N VAL A 29 -3.52 9.64 3.26
CA VAL A 29 -4.17 9.49 1.95
C VAL A 29 -3.30 8.60 1.08
N ALA A 30 -3.83 7.45 0.70
CA ALA A 30 -3.17 6.47 -0.16
C ALA A 30 -3.33 6.85 -1.64
N ASP A 31 -2.28 6.63 -2.46
CA ASP A 31 -2.36 6.85 -3.91
C ASP A 31 -3.41 5.96 -4.55
N PHE A 32 -3.39 4.67 -4.20
CA PHE A 32 -4.43 3.73 -4.57
C PHE A 32 -4.86 2.83 -3.41
N TYR A 33 -6.11 2.38 -3.48
CA TYR A 33 -6.68 1.48 -2.49
C TYR A 33 -7.56 0.42 -3.14
N CYS A 34 -7.35 -0.83 -2.74
CA CYS A 34 -8.21 -1.96 -3.07
C CYS A 34 -9.04 -2.35 -1.85
N SER A 35 -10.36 -2.18 -1.95
CA SER A 35 -11.28 -2.50 -0.85
C SER A 35 -11.47 -4.00 -0.62
N ALA A 36 -11.26 -4.84 -1.65
CA ALA A 36 -11.48 -6.28 -1.54
C ALA A 36 -10.50 -6.95 -0.57
N THR A 37 -9.26 -6.47 -0.53
CA THR A 37 -8.20 -7.02 0.33
C THR A 37 -7.61 -6.01 1.30
N ARG A 38 -8.24 -4.83 1.46
CA ARG A 38 -7.74 -3.71 2.27
C ARG A 38 -6.28 -3.38 1.93
N THR A 39 -5.94 -3.38 0.64
CA THR A 39 -4.58 -3.13 0.17
C THR A 39 -4.42 -1.66 -0.19
N VAL A 40 -3.51 -0.98 0.50
CA VAL A 40 -2.98 0.35 0.20
C VAL A 40 -1.80 0.18 -0.76
N ILE A 41 -1.77 0.98 -1.83
CA ILE A 41 -0.68 0.99 -2.80
C ILE A 41 -0.19 2.43 -2.92
N GLU A 42 1.11 2.60 -2.83
CA GLU A 42 1.78 3.88 -2.93
C GLU A 42 2.84 3.85 -4.03
N VAL A 43 2.93 4.94 -4.79
CA VAL A 43 3.90 5.05 -5.88
C VAL A 43 5.06 5.91 -5.41
N ASP A 44 6.20 5.25 -5.26
CA ASP A 44 7.40 5.86 -4.74
C ASP A 44 8.17 6.59 -5.82
N GLY A 45 8.17 7.93 -5.74
CA GLY A 45 9.13 8.76 -6.46
C GLY A 45 10.56 8.45 -6.02
N ASP A 46 11.52 8.82 -6.88
CA ASP A 46 12.95 8.50 -6.79
C ASP A 46 13.49 8.28 -5.36
N ALA A 47 14.04 7.09 -5.13
CA ALA A 47 14.56 6.66 -3.84
C ALA A 47 15.64 7.60 -3.25
N HIS A 48 16.26 8.46 -4.07
CA HIS A 48 17.19 9.49 -3.58
C HIS A 48 16.55 10.50 -2.62
N SER A 49 15.23 10.70 -2.66
CA SER A 49 14.52 11.63 -1.76
C SER A 49 14.09 10.97 -0.44
N ARG A 50 14.28 9.65 -0.28
CA ARG A 50 13.88 8.89 0.92
C ARG A 50 14.85 9.06 2.09
N ALA A 51 16.02 9.67 1.89
CA ALA A 51 17.01 9.89 2.93
C ALA A 51 16.51 10.82 4.07
N ASP A 52 15.55 11.71 3.79
CA ASP A 52 14.99 12.68 4.76
C ASP A 52 13.58 12.33 5.28
N ARG A 53 13.01 11.17 4.93
CA ARG A 53 11.63 10.77 5.33
C ARG A 53 11.43 9.38 5.96
N PRO A 54 12.46 8.63 6.42
CA PRO A 54 12.27 7.23 6.82
C PRO A 54 11.37 7.07 8.07
N GLU A 55 11.44 7.99 9.04
CA GLU A 55 10.64 7.88 10.27
C GLU A 55 9.14 8.09 10.04
N ARG A 56 8.77 8.95 9.09
CA ARG A 56 7.37 9.25 8.79
C ARG A 56 6.70 8.13 7.98
N ASP A 57 7.48 7.44 7.16
CA ASP A 57 7.04 6.26 6.41
C ASP A 57 6.87 5.06 7.35
N ALA A 58 7.77 4.87 8.31
CA ALA A 58 7.68 3.76 9.26
C ALA A 58 6.45 3.85 10.18
N ASP A 59 6.14 5.03 10.72
CA ASP A 59 4.95 5.26 11.55
C ASP A 59 3.65 5.04 10.76
N ARG A 60 3.62 5.53 9.50
CA ARG A 60 2.50 5.30 8.59
C ARG A 60 2.30 3.82 8.29
N ASP A 61 3.36 3.11 7.92
CA ASP A 61 3.28 1.69 7.60
C ASP A 61 2.86 0.88 8.84
N ALA A 62 3.39 1.21 10.02
CA ALA A 62 3.00 0.60 11.28
C ALA A 62 1.52 0.85 11.60
N PHE A 63 1.02 2.08 11.41
CA PHE A 63 -0.40 2.40 11.57
C PHE A 63 -1.27 1.58 10.60
N LEU A 64 -0.91 1.54 9.32
CA LEU A 64 -1.68 0.83 8.30
C LEU A 64 -1.70 -0.67 8.57
N ILE A 65 -0.55 -1.27 8.84
CA ILE A 65 -0.41 -2.70 9.17
C ILE A 65 -1.17 -3.03 10.46
N GLY A 66 -1.01 -2.22 11.51
CA GLY A 66 -1.72 -2.38 12.79
C GLY A 66 -3.25 -2.29 12.67
N ASN A 67 -3.74 -1.55 11.67
CA ASN A 67 -5.18 -1.46 11.35
C ASN A 67 -5.65 -2.50 10.31
N GLY A 68 -4.82 -3.52 10.03
CA GLY A 68 -5.14 -4.63 9.14
C GLY A 68 -5.20 -4.25 7.67
N TYR A 69 -4.42 -3.24 7.25
CA TYR A 69 -4.18 -2.93 5.85
C TYR A 69 -2.92 -3.64 5.36
N ARG A 70 -2.95 -4.07 4.10
CA ARG A 70 -1.72 -4.47 3.38
C ARG A 70 -1.14 -3.24 2.71
N VAL A 71 0.15 -2.99 2.84
CA VAL A 71 0.82 -1.85 2.18
C VAL A 71 1.72 -2.38 1.06
N LEU A 72 1.61 -1.81 -0.14
CA LEU A 72 2.45 -2.11 -1.30
C LEU A 72 3.11 -0.82 -1.79
N HIS A 73 4.43 -0.77 -1.69
CA HIS A 73 5.24 0.33 -2.23
C HIS A 73 5.74 -0.03 -3.63
N ILE A 74 5.42 0.79 -4.61
CA ILE A 74 5.71 0.54 -6.03
C ILE A 74 6.68 1.62 -6.53
N PRO A 75 7.91 1.27 -6.90
CA PRO A 75 8.84 2.24 -7.47
C PRO A 75 8.29 2.88 -8.74
N ALA A 76 8.33 4.21 -8.82
CA ALA A 76 7.94 4.95 -10.01
C ALA A 76 8.68 4.48 -11.27
N VAL A 77 9.94 4.06 -11.13
CA VAL A 77 10.74 3.49 -12.21
C VAL A 77 10.15 2.19 -12.79
N ASP A 78 9.52 1.35 -11.97
CA ASP A 78 8.87 0.12 -12.46
C ASP A 78 7.61 0.46 -13.25
N VAL A 79 6.81 1.41 -12.77
CA VAL A 79 5.62 1.91 -13.48
C VAL A 79 6.00 2.53 -14.84
N LEU A 80 7.08 3.32 -14.88
CA LEU A 80 7.54 3.96 -16.12
C LEU A 80 8.16 2.96 -17.09
N ARG A 81 8.78 1.89 -16.59
CA ARG A 81 9.36 0.82 -17.41
C ARG A 81 8.27 -0.02 -18.07
N ASP A 82 7.29 -0.47 -17.29
CA ASP A 82 6.17 -1.26 -17.79
C ASP A 82 4.95 -1.14 -16.86
N ALA A 83 4.05 -0.21 -17.21
CA ALA A 83 2.84 0.03 -16.44
C ALA A 83 1.82 -1.11 -16.52
N ASP A 84 1.80 -1.85 -17.64
CA ASP A 84 0.87 -2.96 -17.84
C ASP A 84 1.29 -4.16 -16.97
N ALA A 85 2.57 -4.52 -16.99
CA ALA A 85 3.12 -5.55 -16.10
C ALA A 85 2.96 -5.17 -14.62
N THR A 86 3.25 -3.92 -14.27
CA THR A 86 3.10 -3.42 -12.89
C THR A 86 1.65 -3.50 -12.42
N ALA A 87 0.69 -3.05 -13.23
CA ALA A 87 -0.72 -3.13 -12.90
C ALA A 87 -1.22 -4.57 -12.74
N ASN A 88 -0.77 -5.48 -13.61
CA ASN A 88 -1.11 -6.92 -13.52
C ASN A 88 -0.57 -7.54 -12.23
N ALA A 89 0.68 -7.22 -11.85
CA ALA A 89 1.28 -7.70 -10.61
C ALA A 89 0.51 -7.19 -9.37
N ILE A 90 0.18 -5.90 -9.34
CA ILE A 90 -0.63 -5.30 -8.28
C ILE A 90 -2.01 -5.97 -8.19
N ALA A 91 -2.67 -6.20 -9.33
CA ALA A 91 -3.97 -6.86 -9.37
C ALA A 91 -3.92 -8.30 -8.85
N ALA A 92 -2.91 -9.08 -9.25
CA ALA A 92 -2.72 -10.45 -8.78
C ALA A 92 -2.47 -10.51 -7.26
N LEU A 93 -1.61 -9.62 -6.73
CA LEU A 93 -1.35 -9.52 -5.30
C LEU A 93 -2.60 -9.06 -4.53
N ALA A 94 -3.33 -8.09 -5.06
CA ALA A 94 -4.55 -7.56 -4.46
C ALA A 94 -5.76 -8.48 -4.61
N ALA A 95 -5.74 -9.48 -5.50
CA ALA A 95 -6.75 -10.52 -5.63
C ALA A 95 -6.54 -11.66 -4.61
N THR A 96 -5.34 -11.80 -4.06
CA THR A 96 -5.03 -12.82 -3.07
C THR A 96 -5.49 -12.34 -1.69
N PRO A 97 -6.48 -13.02 -1.05
CA PRO A 97 -6.97 -12.63 0.26
C PRO A 97 -5.83 -12.51 1.26
N LEU A 98 -5.92 -11.53 2.16
CA LEU A 98 -5.11 -11.54 3.37
C LEU A 98 -5.48 -12.83 4.12
N HIS A 99 -4.58 -13.82 4.15
CA HIS A 99 -4.67 -14.88 5.13
C HIS A 99 -4.54 -14.17 6.47
N ARG A 100 -5.67 -13.94 7.14
CA ARG A 100 -5.74 -13.22 8.40
C ARG A 100 -4.97 -14.05 9.41
N GLN A 101 -3.68 -13.79 9.56
CA GLN A 101 -3.01 -14.19 10.79
C GLN A 101 -3.75 -13.42 11.90
N PRO A 102 -4.28 -14.10 12.94
CA PRO A 102 -4.77 -13.39 14.09
C PRO A 102 -3.63 -12.50 14.59
N LEU A 103 -3.93 -11.25 14.98
CA LEU A 103 -3.00 -10.41 15.71
C LEU A 103 -2.48 -11.22 16.91
N ALA A 104 -1.31 -11.85 16.76
CA ALA A 104 -0.50 -12.20 17.88
C ALA A 104 0.22 -10.91 18.28
N ASP A 105 0.21 -10.66 19.58
CA ASP A 105 0.98 -9.64 20.27
C ASP A 105 0.38 -8.23 20.19
N GLY A 106 -0.66 -8.05 21.00
CA GLY A 106 -0.87 -6.76 21.64
C GLY A 106 0.41 -6.28 22.33
N PRO A 107 0.52 -4.97 22.64
CA PRO A 107 1.72 -4.41 23.23
C PRO A 107 2.15 -5.23 24.45
N PRO A 108 3.46 -5.51 24.65
CA PRO A 108 3.91 -6.20 25.85
C PRO A 108 3.36 -5.45 27.07
N PRO A 109 2.90 -6.17 28.12
CA PRO A 109 2.42 -5.51 29.31
C PRO A 109 3.48 -4.52 29.78
N ARG A 110 3.08 -3.28 30.06
CA ARG A 110 3.95 -2.32 30.75
C ARG A 110 4.44 -3.03 32.00
N ALA A 111 5.74 -3.29 32.07
CA ALA A 111 6.36 -3.75 33.30
C ALA A 111 5.96 -2.76 34.39
N GLY A 112 5.34 -3.29 35.44
CA GLY A 112 4.89 -2.53 36.60
C GLY A 112 6.06 -1.76 37.21
N GLU A 113 5.69 -0.60 37.73
CA GLU A 113 6.18 0.05 38.96
C GLU A 113 7.41 -0.57 39.62
N GLU A 114 8.49 0.20 39.70
CA GLU A 114 9.10 0.64 40.99
C GLU A 114 9.62 2.09 40.85
#